data_AF-A0A536ZKI2-F1
#
_entry.id   AF-A0A536ZKI2-F1
#
_cell.length_a   1.000
_cell.length_b   1.000
_cell.length_c   1.000
_cell.angle_alpha   90.00
_cell.angle_beta   90.00
_cell.angle_gamma   90.00
#
_symmetry.space_group_name_H-M   'P 1'
#
loop_
_entity.id
_entity.type
_entity.pdbx_description
1 polymer ?
#
loop_
_entity_poly.entity_id
_entity_poly.type
_entity_poly.pdbx_seq_one_letter_code
_entity_poly.pdbx_strand_id
1 'polypeptide(L)'
;MESEETPRWPTNLDRSAIEQRLIHARATAEKQGWKEVAALLAGVETKSAAEIAKSVMAALEWLQRQPELRAFTLQLQMVALNLKNLK
;
A
#
# COMPACT_ATOMS: atom_id res chain seq x y z
N MET A 1 25.21 12.71 15.58
CA MET A 1 23.77 12.51 15.87
C MET A 1 23.13 12.31 14.51
N GLU A 2 22.92 11.05 14.14
CA GLU A 2 22.23 10.67 12.90
C GLU A 2 20.88 11.37 12.90
N SER A 3 20.69 12.28 11.94
CA SER A 3 19.37 12.84 11.69
C SER A 3 18.45 11.66 11.41
N GLU A 4 17.41 11.50 12.23
CA GLU A 4 16.28 10.63 11.91
C GLU A 4 15.73 11.12 10.56
N GLU A 5 16.24 10.56 9.47
CA GLU A 5 15.69 10.74 8.14
C GLU A 5 14.32 10.09 8.18
N THR A 6 13.30 10.88 8.57
CA THR A 6 11.92 10.56 8.29
C THR A 6 11.89 10.24 6.79
N PRO A 7 11.63 8.99 6.38
CA PRO A 7 11.75 8.62 4.98
C PRO A 7 10.87 9.58 4.19
N ARG A 8 11.50 10.45 3.38
CA ARG A 8 10.77 11.37 2.51
C ARG A 8 9.98 10.49 1.56
N TRP A 9 8.70 10.34 1.84
CA TRP A 9 7.83 9.58 0.98
C TRP A 9 7.59 10.44 -0.27
N PRO A 10 8.03 10.01 -1.47
CA PRO A 10 7.72 10.75 -2.68
C PRO A 10 6.20 10.86 -2.82
N THR A 11 5.74 12.10 -2.77
CA THR A 11 4.46 12.53 -3.32
C THR A 11 4.66 12.65 -4.82
N ASN A 12 3.68 12.22 -5.62
CA ASN A 12 3.72 12.14 -7.08
C ASN A 12 4.32 10.85 -7.68
N LEU A 13 3.87 9.70 -7.19
CA LEU A 13 4.20 8.41 -7.81
C LEU A 13 3.50 8.25 -9.15
N ASP A 14 4.22 7.73 -10.14
CA ASP A 14 3.60 7.19 -11.35
C ASP A 14 3.00 5.79 -11.10
N ARG A 15 2.34 5.25 -12.12
CA ARG A 15 1.68 3.94 -12.04
C ARG A 15 2.65 2.83 -11.65
N SER A 16 3.83 2.78 -12.25
CA SER A 16 4.84 1.75 -11.98
C SER A 16 5.30 1.82 -10.51
N ALA A 17 5.57 3.02 -10.00
CA ALA A 17 5.97 3.22 -8.62
C ALA A 17 4.86 2.89 -7.61
N ILE A 18 3.58 3.13 -7.96
CA ILE A 18 2.43 2.68 -7.16
C ILE A 18 2.38 1.15 -7.12
N GLU A 19 2.42 0.49 -8.28
CA GLU A 19 2.38 -0.97 -8.38
C GLU A 19 3.52 -1.62 -7.59
N GLN A 20 4.75 -1.13 -7.74
CA GLN A 20 5.91 -1.63 -6.98
C GLN A 20 5.72 -1.55 -5.46
N ARG A 21 5.15 -0.44 -4.97
CA ARG A 21 4.86 -0.30 -3.54
C ARG A 21 3.77 -1.24 -3.06
N LEU A 22 2.74 -1.46 -3.86
CA LEU A 22 1.67 -2.39 -3.54
C LEU A 22 2.18 -3.85 -3.55
N ILE A 23 3.08 -4.19 -4.47
CA ILE A 23 3.77 -5.49 -4.49
C ILE A 23 4.61 -5.67 -3.22
N HIS A 24 5.37 -4.65 -2.80
CA HIS A 24 6.15 -4.72 -1.56
C HIS A 24 5.24 -4.81 -0.32
N ALA A 25 4.12 -4.08 -0.31
CA ALA A 25 3.13 -4.16 0.76
C ALA A 25 2.51 -5.57 0.84
N ARG A 26 2.20 -6.19 -0.31
CA ARG A 26 1.77 -7.59 -0.40
C ARG A 26 2.81 -8.54 0.18
N ALA A 27 4.08 -8.43 -0.25
CA ALA A 27 5.16 -9.29 0.24
C ALA A 27 5.37 -9.16 1.76
N THR A 28 5.23 -7.94 2.29
CA THR A 28 5.26 -7.70 3.74
C THR A 28 4.10 -8.40 4.43
N ALA A 29 2.88 -8.25 3.91
CA ALA A 29 1.69 -8.93 4.44
C ALA A 29 1.82 -10.46 4.41
N GLU A 30 2.37 -11.03 3.33
CA GLU A 30 2.65 -12.46 3.20
C GLU A 30 3.64 -12.94 4.27
N LYS A 31 4.76 -12.21 4.44
CA LYS A 31 5.79 -12.52 5.45
C LYS A 31 5.25 -12.47 6.88
N GLN A 32 4.34 -11.54 7.16
CA GLN A 32 3.74 -11.35 8.48
C GLN A 32 2.48 -12.21 8.72
N GLY A 33 2.02 -12.94 7.70
CA GLY A 33 0.82 -13.78 7.80
C GLY A 33 -0.51 -13.02 7.72
N TRP A 34 -0.52 -11.76 7.27
CA TRP A 34 -1.73 -10.96 7.08
C TRP A 34 -2.46 -11.34 5.78
N LYS A 35 -3.05 -12.54 5.78
CA LYS A 35 -3.61 -13.18 4.59
C LYS A 35 -4.64 -12.31 3.85
N GLU A 36 -5.47 -11.57 4.58
CA GLU A 36 -6.49 -10.70 3.98
C GLU A 36 -5.86 -9.59 3.14
N VAL A 37 -4.87 -8.88 3.70
CA VAL A 37 -4.16 -7.80 2.99
C VAL A 37 -3.40 -8.35 1.80
N ALA A 38 -2.71 -9.48 1.96
CA ALA A 38 -1.99 -10.14 0.88
C ALA A 38 -2.93 -10.51 -0.29
N ALA A 39 -4.11 -11.05 0.02
CA ALA A 39 -5.12 -11.40 -0.98
C ALA A 39 -5.69 -10.17 -1.70
N LEU A 40 -6.00 -9.10 -0.95
CA LEU A 40 -6.52 -7.85 -1.52
C LEU A 40 -5.52 -7.19 -2.48
N LEU A 41 -4.21 -7.28 -2.17
CA LEU A 41 -3.13 -6.72 -2.98
C LEU A 41 -2.53 -7.71 -4.00
N ALA A 42 -3.12 -8.89 -4.17
CA ALA A 42 -2.67 -9.85 -5.18
C ALA A 42 -2.94 -9.33 -6.60
N GLY A 43 -1.99 -9.56 -7.51
CA GLY A 43 -2.08 -9.21 -8.93
C GLY A 43 -2.35 -7.73 -9.23
N VAL A 44 -1.88 -6.81 -8.40
CA VAL A 44 -2.06 -5.36 -8.60
C VAL A 44 -1.46 -4.86 -9.92
N GLU A 45 -0.38 -5.50 -10.38
CA GLU A 45 0.31 -5.22 -11.64
C GLU A 45 -0.52 -5.55 -12.90
N THR A 46 -1.55 -6.38 -12.78
CA THR A 46 -2.43 -6.75 -13.91
C THR A 46 -3.80 -6.10 -13.84
N LYS A 47 -4.08 -5.32 -12.77
CA LYS A 47 -5.40 -4.74 -12.50
C LYS A 47 -5.57 -3.39 -13.19
N SER A 48 -6.82 -3.03 -13.50
CA SER A 48 -7.16 -1.66 -13.90
C SER A 48 -6.97 -0.68 -12.73
N ALA A 49 -6.86 0.62 -13.04
CA ALA A 49 -6.75 1.67 -12.02
C ALA A 49 -7.88 1.60 -10.97
N ALA A 50 -9.12 1.34 -11.42
CA ALA A 50 -10.29 1.23 -10.56
C ALA A 50 -10.20 0.00 -9.63
N GLU A 51 -9.73 -1.14 -10.15
CA GLU A 51 -9.54 -2.35 -9.34
C GLU A 51 -8.41 -2.19 -8.32
N ILE A 52 -7.31 -1.54 -8.69
CA ILE A 52 -6.22 -1.21 -7.76
C ILE A 52 -6.77 -0.33 -6.63
N ALA A 53 -7.50 0.74 -6.95
CA ALA A 53 -8.07 1.62 -5.95
C ALA A 53 -9.04 0.89 -5.01
N LYS A 54 -9.91 0.04 -5.55
CA LYS A 54 -10.82 -0.81 -4.76
C LYS A 54 -10.06 -1.73 -3.80
N SER A 55 -9.04 -2.42 -4.30
CA SER A 55 -8.16 -3.30 -3.51
C SER A 55 -7.47 -2.55 -2.36
N VAL A 56 -6.91 -1.37 -2.65
CA VAL A 56 -6.20 -0.56 -1.63
C VAL A 56 -7.15 -0.03 -0.56
N MET A 57 -8.34 0.45 -0.95
CA MET A 57 -9.33 0.93 0.02
C MET A 57 -9.84 -0.19 0.93
N ALA A 58 -10.11 -1.38 0.38
CA ALA A 58 -10.50 -2.55 1.17
C ALA A 58 -9.39 -2.97 2.16
N ALA A 59 -8.13 -2.95 1.73
CA ALA A 59 -7.00 -3.27 2.59
C ALA A 59 -6.87 -2.25 3.73
N LEU A 60 -7.06 -0.96 3.45
CA LEU A 60 -7.08 0.09 4.48
C LEU A 60 -8.23 -0.08 5.47
N GLU A 61 -9.43 -0.44 5.02
CA GLU A 61 -10.56 -0.71 5.89
C GLU A 61 -10.28 -1.88 6.85
N TRP A 62 -9.69 -2.96 6.34
CA TRP A 62 -9.30 -4.08 7.18
C TRP A 62 -8.22 -3.68 8.20
N LEU A 63 -7.21 -2.93 7.77
CA LEU A 63 -6.11 -2.45 8.62
C LEU A 63 -6.57 -1.47 9.72
N GLN A 64 -7.65 -0.72 9.50
CA GLN A 64 -8.25 0.13 10.54
C GLN A 64 -8.74 -0.68 11.74
N ARG A 65 -9.05 -1.96 11.55
CA ARG A 65 -9.49 -2.88 12.63
C ARG A 65 -8.30 -3.50 13.38
N GLN A 66 -7.06 -3.28 12.93
CA GLN A 66 -5.83 -3.83 13.50
C GLN A 66 -4.93 -2.70 14.05
N PRO A 67 -5.19 -2.18 15.27
CA PRO A 67 -4.45 -1.03 15.82
C PRO A 67 -2.94 -1.25 15.96
N GLU A 68 -2.50 -2.49 16.14
CA GLU A 68 -1.11 -2.91 16.19
C GLU A 68 -0.37 -2.75 14.85
N LEU A 69 -1.11 -2.66 13.73
CA LEU A 69 -0.56 -2.53 12.38
C LEU A 69 -0.48 -1.07 11.91
N ARG A 70 -0.65 -0.10 12.82
CA ARG A 70 -0.71 1.34 12.49
C ARG A 70 0.42 1.83 11.59
N ALA A 71 1.65 1.38 11.81
CA ALA A 71 2.80 1.79 10.99
C ALA A 71 2.63 1.36 9.51
N PHE A 72 2.16 0.13 9.29
CA PHE A 72 1.87 -0.38 7.95
C PHE A 72 0.66 0.33 7.32
N THR A 73 -0.38 0.60 8.12
CA THR A 73 -1.54 1.40 7.69
C THR A 73 -1.12 2.76 7.15
N LEU A 74 -0.23 3.47 7.84
CA LEU A 74 0.29 4.77 7.39
C LEU A 74 1.04 4.65 6.05
N GLN A 75 1.86 3.62 5.88
CA GLN A 75 2.57 3.36 4.61
C GLN A 75 1.58 3.16 3.45
N LEU A 76 0.55 2.34 3.65
CA LEU A 76 -0.45 2.08 2.63
C LEU A 76 -1.32 3.31 2.33
N GLN A 77 -1.65 4.12 3.35
CA GLN A 77 -2.34 5.40 3.17
C GLN A 77 -1.55 6.36 2.29
N MET A 78 -0.22 6.41 2.44
CA MET A 78 0.60 7.26 1.58
C MET A 78 0.61 6.78 0.12
N VAL A 79 0.48 5.46 -0.14
CA VAL A 79 0.25 4.95 -1.50
C VAL A 79 -1.13 5.37 -2.00
N ALA A 80 -2.16 5.30 -1.14
CA ALA A 80 -3.53 5.68 -1.48
C ALA A 80 -3.65 7.13 -1.98
N LEU A 81 -2.87 8.06 -1.41
CA LEU A 81 -2.83 9.47 -1.86
C LEU A 81 -2.36 9.66 -3.31
N ASN A 82 -1.66 8.67 -3.86
CA ASN A 82 -1.14 8.70 -5.23
C ASN A 82 -2.05 7.94 -6.22
N LEU A 83 -3.13 7.28 -5.78
CA LEU A 83 -4.01 6.50 -6.68
C LEU A 83 -4.65 7.35 -7.77
N LYS A 84 -4.84 8.65 -7.53
CA LYS A 84 -5.29 9.62 -8.56
C LYS A 84 -4.36 9.72 -9.77
N ASN A 85 -3.12 9.24 -9.65
CA ASN A 85 -2.13 9.21 -10.73
C ASN A 85 -2.21 7.94 -11.59
N LEU A 86 -3.06 6.97 -11.23
CA LEU A 86 -3.34 5.80 -12.06
C LEU A 86 -4.17 6.25 -13.27
N LYS A 87 -3.53 6.29 -14.44
CA LYS A 87 -4.18 6.52 -15.73
C LYS A 87 -4.55 5.20 -16.40
#